data_AF-A0A929VFJ1-F1
#
_entry.id   AF-A0A929VFJ1-F1
#
_cell.length_a   1.000
_cell.length_b   1.000
_cell.length_c   1.000
_cell.angle_alpha   90.00
_cell.angle_beta   90.00
_cell.angle_gamma   90.00
#
_symmetry.space_group_name_H-M   'P 1'
#
loop_
_entity.id
_entity.type
_entity.pdbx_description
1 polymer ?
#
loop_
_entity_poly.entity_id
_entity_poly.type
_entity_poly.pdbx_seq_one_letter_code
_entity_poly.pdbx_strand_id
1 'polypeptide(L)'
;MKKSTLKNKILSFALSTALATILVIGGTTLAFADESHTINNSSYQSLQSYYNANKTAMDSSNEWQFGKRQINVGTSNNSDLEFEIPSNITSVKGYGDETEGTVLNPYYYNNNSLTIKTANNSSTTLDNLYFNKDNNGYTVKLKTGDNSNTTVKNSVFEGPITISSGSTLNLTNSEIYAAMTNNGGNLFIDNSKFGNLNSGAKLEISTNRLDNGTVGTAYSSTINFNKSLATNNASSIQLDPTQAVVNTNIAGLTARLIDNGNGSYSVVIEGTPTAELTNGIVNVALVYGNAANGGFSFNIPYYVNIAAAQPSPVTPVNPVVNPTNPVVNPSNPASPSNNAASPSTTNISSQSIKTSAPNTGDSNNMPIAISVVIMSGLAMATLIYSRRRTSNLNK
;
A
#
# COMPACT_ATOMS: atom_id res chain seq x y z
N MET A 1 -12.10 58.81 35.45
CA MET A 1 -11.96 58.28 34.07
C MET A 1 -11.59 56.80 34.13
N LYS A 2 -12.43 55.92 33.57
CA LYS A 2 -12.07 54.72 32.76
C LYS A 2 -13.33 53.89 32.50
N LYS A 3 -14.08 54.28 31.46
CA LYS A 3 -14.98 53.40 30.71
C LYS A 3 -14.14 52.76 29.59
N SER A 4 -14.29 51.45 29.37
CA SER A 4 -14.03 50.72 28.11
C SER A 4 -13.17 49.45 28.31
N THR A 5 -13.81 48.35 28.70
CA THR A 5 -13.27 46.98 28.49
C THR A 5 -14.34 45.95 28.15
N LEU A 6 -15.63 46.32 28.10
CA LEU A 6 -16.72 45.37 27.83
C LEU A 6 -17.17 45.33 26.36
N LYS A 7 -16.85 46.35 25.55
CA LYS A 7 -17.25 46.39 24.12
C LYS A 7 -16.39 45.51 23.20
N ASN A 8 -15.15 45.19 23.57
CA ASN A 8 -14.26 44.42 22.68
C ASN A 8 -14.43 42.89 22.77
N LYS A 9 -15.06 42.36 23.83
CA LYS A 9 -15.28 40.90 23.97
C LYS A 9 -16.54 40.41 23.26
N ILE A 10 -17.55 41.27 23.10
CA ILE A 10 -18.79 40.92 22.38
C ILE A 10 -18.56 41.01 20.86
N LEU A 11 -17.68 41.91 20.39
CA LEU A 11 -17.35 42.02 18.96
C LEU A 11 -16.50 40.83 18.45
N SER A 12 -15.64 40.24 19.30
CA SER A 12 -14.87 39.04 18.94
C SER A 12 -15.69 37.75 18.93
N PHE A 13 -16.74 37.66 19.76
CA PHE A 13 -17.62 36.48 19.81
C PHE A 13 -18.62 36.44 18.63
N ALA A 14 -19.02 37.62 18.11
CA ALA A 14 -19.88 37.73 16.94
C ALA A 14 -19.11 37.50 15.61
N LEU A 15 -17.81 37.85 15.52
CA LEU A 15 -17.02 37.56 14.32
C LEU A 15 -16.64 36.07 14.18
N SER A 16 -16.51 35.35 15.29
CA SER A 16 -16.22 33.90 15.28
C SER A 16 -17.43 33.07 14.83
N THR A 17 -18.65 33.48 15.18
CA THR A 17 -19.88 32.78 14.78
C THR A 17 -20.36 33.20 13.38
N ALA A 18 -19.99 34.39 12.90
CA ALA A 18 -20.25 34.84 11.53
C ALA A 18 -19.30 34.22 10.49
N LEU A 19 -18.05 33.90 10.85
CA LEU A 19 -17.12 33.21 9.92
C LEU A 19 -17.44 31.71 9.76
N ALA A 20 -18.24 31.14 10.65
CA ALA A 20 -18.77 29.78 10.51
C ALA A 20 -20.12 29.72 9.77
N THR A 21 -20.78 30.86 9.52
CA THR A 21 -22.10 30.91 8.85
C THR A 21 -22.09 31.62 7.50
N ILE A 22 -21.00 32.28 7.09
CA ILE A 22 -20.84 32.87 5.75
C ILE A 22 -19.76 32.13 4.96
N LEU A 23 -20.03 30.86 4.67
CA LEU A 23 -19.53 30.20 3.46
C LEU A 23 -20.54 29.12 3.01
N VAL A 24 -21.82 29.48 3.00
CA VAL A 24 -22.89 28.72 2.34
C VAL A 24 -23.68 29.67 1.46
N ILE A 25 -23.01 30.39 0.55
CA ILE A 25 -23.65 30.97 -0.63
C ILE A 25 -22.61 30.97 -1.77
N GLY A 26 -22.69 29.96 -2.64
CA GLY A 26 -22.07 29.95 -3.97
C GLY A 26 -20.55 29.69 -4.00
N GLY A 27 -20.17 28.43 -4.17
CA GLY A 27 -18.79 28.03 -4.44
C GLY A 27 -18.37 26.88 -3.55
N THR A 28 -17.95 25.78 -4.16
CA THR A 28 -17.40 24.58 -3.52
C THR A 28 -16.52 24.92 -2.32
N THR A 29 -17.01 24.68 -1.11
CA THR A 29 -16.20 24.71 0.09
C THR A 29 -15.20 23.57 -0.01
N LEU A 30 -13.94 23.89 -0.32
CA LEU A 30 -12.82 23.05 0.04
C LEU A 30 -12.69 23.10 1.56
N ALA A 31 -13.54 22.34 2.25
CA ALA A 31 -13.27 22.00 3.63
C ALA A 31 -12.01 21.15 3.61
N PHE A 32 -10.92 21.67 4.17
CA PHE A 32 -9.83 20.81 4.61
C PHE A 32 -10.46 19.89 5.67
N ALA A 33 -10.77 18.65 5.30
CA ALA A 33 -11.07 17.59 6.26
C ALA A 33 -9.77 17.28 7.00
N ASP A 34 -9.43 18.17 7.93
CA ASP A 34 -8.57 17.84 9.05
C ASP A 34 -9.45 17.17 10.13
N GLU A 35 -8.82 16.53 11.11
CA GLU A 35 -9.42 16.05 12.34
C GLU A 35 -9.94 14.60 12.31
N SER A 36 -8.99 13.67 12.40
CA SER A 36 -9.17 12.32 12.95
C SER A 36 -10.30 12.20 13.98
N HIS A 37 -11.20 11.21 13.81
CA HIS A 37 -12.28 10.93 14.77
C HIS A 37 -11.81 9.92 15.82
N THR A 38 -11.84 10.31 17.10
CA THR A 38 -11.55 9.37 18.19
C THR A 38 -12.78 8.53 18.56
N ILE A 39 -12.66 7.22 18.43
CA ILE A 39 -13.70 6.25 18.81
C ILE A 39 -13.59 5.94 20.30
N ASN A 40 -14.57 6.40 21.08
CA ASN A 40 -14.67 6.22 22.53
C ASN A 40 -16.01 5.56 22.92
N ASN A 41 -16.31 4.41 22.32
CA ASN A 41 -17.52 3.62 22.61
C ASN A 41 -17.58 3.18 24.09
N SER A 42 -18.77 3.02 24.65
CA SER A 42 -18.94 2.44 26.00
C SER A 42 -18.55 0.96 26.02
N SER A 43 -18.24 0.40 27.20
CA SER A 43 -17.66 -0.96 27.32
C SER A 43 -18.50 -2.08 26.71
N TYR A 44 -19.81 -1.87 26.56
CA TYR A 44 -20.76 -2.84 25.98
C TYR A 44 -21.29 -2.41 24.61
N GLN A 45 -20.87 -1.26 24.10
CA GLN A 45 -21.29 -0.81 22.78
C GLN A 45 -20.32 -1.36 21.73
N SER A 46 -20.84 -1.99 20.69
CA SER A 46 -20.02 -2.41 19.56
C SER A 46 -19.61 -1.24 18.66
N LEU A 47 -18.57 -1.44 17.86
CA LEU A 47 -18.12 -0.48 16.85
C LEU A 47 -19.26 -0.07 15.90
N GLN A 48 -20.08 -1.03 15.47
CA GLN A 48 -21.22 -0.80 14.57
C GLN A 48 -22.29 0.06 15.22
N SER A 49 -22.62 -0.22 16.49
CA SER A 49 -23.60 0.58 17.23
C SER A 49 -23.08 2.01 17.47
N TYR A 50 -21.79 2.16 17.81
CA TYR A 50 -21.15 3.46 17.95
C TYR A 50 -21.14 4.23 16.62
N TYR A 51 -20.78 3.55 15.53
CA TYR A 51 -20.79 4.10 14.19
C TYR A 51 -22.18 4.61 13.79
N ASN A 52 -23.23 3.81 13.98
CA ASN A 52 -24.59 4.23 13.65
C ASN A 52 -25.06 5.44 14.47
N ALA A 53 -24.66 5.55 15.73
CA ALA A 53 -24.98 6.69 16.58
C ALA A 53 -24.20 7.97 16.22
N ASN A 54 -23.02 7.83 15.62
CA ASN A 54 -22.09 8.93 15.33
C ASN A 54 -21.79 9.08 13.83
N LYS A 55 -22.63 8.52 12.97
CA LYS A 55 -22.36 8.29 11.54
C LYS A 55 -21.88 9.55 10.83
N THR A 56 -22.58 10.68 11.01
CA THR A 56 -22.22 11.95 10.37
C THR A 56 -20.80 12.40 10.74
N ALA A 57 -20.41 12.30 12.01
CA ALA A 57 -19.08 12.71 12.46
C ALA A 57 -18.01 11.74 11.94
N MET A 58 -18.25 10.44 12.05
CA MET A 58 -17.30 9.41 11.61
C MET A 58 -17.11 9.43 10.10
N ASP A 59 -18.18 9.62 9.31
CA ASP A 59 -18.13 9.73 7.85
C ASP A 59 -17.52 11.06 7.38
N SER A 60 -17.48 12.10 8.21
CA SER A 60 -16.84 13.37 7.84
C SER A 60 -15.32 13.38 8.05
N SER A 61 -14.80 12.46 8.86
CA SER A 61 -13.36 12.32 9.11
C SER A 61 -12.65 11.56 7.98
N ASN A 62 -11.32 11.64 7.90
CA ASN A 62 -10.50 10.82 7.01
C ASN A 62 -9.69 9.75 7.76
N GLU A 63 -9.71 9.81 9.08
CA GLU A 63 -8.98 8.93 9.98
C GLU A 63 -9.86 8.58 11.17
N TRP A 64 -9.84 7.32 11.59
CA TRP A 64 -10.38 6.88 12.87
C TRP A 64 -9.25 6.48 13.81
N GLN A 65 -9.34 6.91 15.06
CA GLN A 65 -8.39 6.59 16.11
C GLN A 65 -9.15 5.90 17.26
N PHE A 66 -8.79 4.67 17.60
CA PHE A 66 -9.37 4.03 18.78
C PHE A 66 -8.84 4.71 20.05
N GLY A 67 -9.75 5.19 20.89
CA GLY A 67 -9.44 5.78 22.19
C GLY A 67 -9.38 4.76 23.32
N LYS A 68 -9.51 3.46 23.01
CA LYS A 68 -9.48 2.35 23.98
C LYS A 68 -8.74 1.13 23.42
N ARG A 69 -8.19 0.33 24.33
CA ARG A 69 -7.47 -0.92 24.02
C ARG A 69 -8.36 -2.06 23.55
N GLN A 70 -9.64 -2.07 23.90
CA GLN A 70 -10.56 -3.15 23.57
C GLN A 70 -11.81 -2.57 22.93
N ILE A 71 -12.15 -3.10 21.76
CA ILE A 71 -13.30 -2.70 20.96
C ILE A 71 -14.06 -3.97 20.60
N ASN A 72 -15.35 -4.00 20.93
CA ASN A 72 -16.19 -5.10 20.49
C ASN A 72 -16.71 -4.83 19.08
N VAL A 73 -16.68 -5.86 18.24
CA VAL A 73 -17.00 -5.81 16.83
C VAL A 73 -18.09 -6.85 16.56
N GLY A 74 -19.26 -6.37 16.15
CA GLY A 74 -20.45 -7.19 15.92
C GLY A 74 -21.73 -6.41 16.24
N THR A 75 -22.88 -6.93 15.81
CA THR A 75 -24.19 -6.40 16.18
C THR A 75 -24.99 -7.49 16.87
N SER A 76 -26.08 -7.20 17.57
CA SER A 76 -27.02 -8.25 18.03
C SER A 76 -27.86 -8.85 16.91
N ASN A 77 -27.71 -8.37 15.66
CA ASN A 77 -28.45 -8.83 14.51
C ASN A 77 -27.59 -9.79 13.67
N ASN A 78 -28.01 -11.05 13.63
CA ASN A 78 -27.27 -12.16 13.04
C ASN A 78 -27.19 -12.07 11.49
N SER A 79 -27.98 -11.18 10.88
CA SER A 79 -28.01 -10.98 9.42
C SER A 79 -26.90 -10.08 8.90
N ASP A 80 -26.27 -9.27 9.77
CA ASP A 80 -25.24 -8.31 9.38
C ASP A 80 -23.85 -8.87 9.71
N LEU A 81 -23.23 -9.52 8.71
CA LEU A 81 -21.98 -10.26 8.86
C LEU A 81 -20.73 -9.45 8.47
N GLU A 82 -20.93 -8.29 7.84
CA GLU A 82 -19.85 -7.43 7.35
C GLU A 82 -20.07 -5.98 7.79
N PHE A 83 -19.07 -5.38 8.42
CA PHE A 83 -19.03 -3.94 8.67
C PHE A 83 -18.03 -3.28 7.72
N GLU A 84 -18.56 -2.48 6.79
CA GLU A 84 -17.73 -1.75 5.83
C GLU A 84 -17.26 -0.41 6.40
N ILE A 85 -15.94 -0.19 6.40
CA ILE A 85 -15.32 1.09 6.72
C ILE A 85 -15.65 2.07 5.57
N PRO A 86 -16.16 3.29 5.85
CA PRO A 86 -16.51 4.25 4.81
C PRO A 86 -15.34 4.60 3.87
N SER A 87 -15.64 4.85 2.60
CA SER A 87 -14.63 5.02 1.54
C SER A 87 -13.73 6.25 1.68
N ASN A 88 -14.19 7.27 2.41
CA ASN A 88 -13.40 8.46 2.74
C ASN A 88 -12.39 8.22 3.86
N ILE A 89 -12.48 7.10 4.59
CA ILE A 89 -11.53 6.76 5.64
C ILE A 89 -10.27 6.16 5.04
N THR A 90 -9.21 6.95 5.13
CA THR A 90 -7.87 6.60 4.64
C THR A 90 -7.01 5.92 5.70
N SER A 91 -7.36 6.07 6.99
CA SER A 91 -6.61 5.44 8.08
C SER A 91 -7.50 5.04 9.26
N VAL A 92 -7.23 3.88 9.85
CA VAL A 92 -7.78 3.42 11.14
C VAL A 92 -6.62 3.02 12.03
N LYS A 93 -6.50 3.63 13.20
CA LYS A 93 -5.37 3.47 14.12
C LYS A 93 -5.81 2.89 15.46
N GLY A 94 -5.01 1.96 15.97
CA GLY A 94 -5.11 1.43 17.32
C GLY A 94 -4.71 2.43 18.39
N TYR A 95 -5.14 2.16 19.62
CA TYR A 95 -4.90 2.96 20.81
C TYR A 95 -3.43 2.95 21.21
N GLY A 96 -2.81 4.13 21.16
CA GLY A 96 -1.42 4.33 21.56
C GLY A 96 -0.41 3.55 20.69
N ASP A 97 0.84 3.55 21.12
CA ASP A 97 1.96 2.87 20.45
C ASP A 97 2.26 1.49 21.07
N GLU A 98 1.24 0.86 21.66
CA GLU A 98 1.37 -0.43 22.35
C GLU A 98 1.63 -1.56 21.34
N THR A 99 2.52 -2.49 21.69
CA THR A 99 3.02 -3.56 20.80
C THR A 99 1.95 -4.55 20.29
N GLU A 100 0.82 -4.65 20.98
CA GLU A 100 -0.28 -5.57 20.64
C GLU A 100 -1.49 -4.84 20.03
N GLY A 101 -1.44 -3.51 19.91
CA GLY A 101 -2.51 -2.72 19.32
C GLY A 101 -3.85 -2.73 20.06
N THR A 102 -4.87 -2.17 19.40
CA THR A 102 -6.26 -2.26 19.87
C THR A 102 -6.82 -3.64 19.54
N VAL A 103 -7.28 -4.34 20.57
CA VAL A 103 -7.93 -5.64 20.47
C VAL A 103 -9.37 -5.49 19.98
N LEU A 104 -9.62 -6.01 18.79
CA LEU A 104 -10.93 -6.13 18.16
C LEU A 104 -11.50 -7.49 18.55
N ASN A 105 -12.45 -7.48 19.47
CA ASN A 105 -13.09 -8.68 19.99
C ASN A 105 -14.41 -8.95 19.27
N PRO A 106 -14.75 -10.22 19.00
CA PRO A 106 -16.12 -10.59 18.65
C PRO A 106 -17.10 -10.08 19.72
N TYR A 107 -18.26 -9.55 19.30
CA TYR A 107 -19.24 -9.02 20.23
C TYR A 107 -19.94 -10.14 21.02
N TYR A 108 -19.79 -10.14 22.35
CA TYR A 108 -20.26 -11.20 23.27
C TYR A 108 -21.72 -11.66 23.08
N TYR A 109 -22.63 -10.76 22.71
CA TYR A 109 -24.05 -11.09 22.56
C TYR A 109 -24.41 -11.69 21.19
N ASN A 110 -23.47 -11.67 20.24
CA ASN A 110 -23.62 -12.31 18.94
C ASN A 110 -22.46 -13.28 18.75
N ASN A 111 -22.78 -14.55 18.96
CA ASN A 111 -21.91 -15.71 18.80
C ASN A 111 -21.57 -15.98 17.32
N ASN A 112 -21.21 -14.95 16.55
CA ASN A 112 -20.82 -15.06 15.15
C ASN A 112 -19.55 -14.26 14.90
N SER A 113 -18.71 -14.78 14.00
CA SER A 113 -17.55 -14.04 13.51
C SER A 113 -18.01 -12.89 12.60
N LEU A 114 -17.57 -11.66 12.87
CA LEU A 114 -17.83 -10.50 12.00
C LEU A 114 -16.63 -10.24 11.09
N THR A 115 -16.91 -9.82 9.87
CA THR A 115 -15.91 -9.29 8.94
C THR A 115 -15.86 -7.78 9.03
N ILE A 116 -14.68 -7.21 9.25
CA ILE A 116 -14.41 -5.80 8.93
C ILE A 116 -13.98 -5.77 7.47
N LYS A 117 -14.69 -4.98 6.68
CA LYS A 117 -14.44 -4.82 5.26
C LYS A 117 -13.93 -3.41 4.97
N THR A 118 -12.83 -3.24 4.22
CA THR A 118 -12.48 -1.92 3.68
C THR A 118 -13.40 -1.56 2.51
N ALA A 119 -13.71 -0.29 2.31
CA ALA A 119 -14.60 0.11 1.21
C ALA A 119 -14.06 -0.29 -0.18
N ASN A 120 -14.99 -0.49 -1.12
CA ASN A 120 -14.63 -0.68 -2.52
C ASN A 120 -13.99 0.59 -3.11
N ASN A 121 -13.04 0.45 -4.04
CA ASN A 121 -12.32 1.55 -4.70
C ASN A 121 -11.66 2.55 -3.73
N SER A 122 -11.27 2.08 -2.53
CA SER A 122 -10.66 2.90 -1.49
C SER A 122 -9.17 2.64 -1.35
N SER A 123 -8.47 3.54 -0.66
CA SER A 123 -7.15 3.23 -0.10
C SER A 123 -7.19 3.48 1.41
N THR A 124 -7.02 2.42 2.19
CA THR A 124 -7.17 2.47 3.66
C THR A 124 -5.98 1.80 4.32
N THR A 125 -5.40 2.48 5.32
CA THR A 125 -4.38 1.91 6.20
C THR A 125 -4.99 1.50 7.53
N LEU A 126 -4.82 0.24 7.92
CA LEU A 126 -5.15 -0.29 9.24
C LEU A 126 -3.84 -0.44 10.02
N ASP A 127 -3.71 0.27 11.14
CA ASP A 127 -2.46 0.33 11.90
C ASP A 127 -2.70 -0.02 13.37
N ASN A 128 -1.82 -0.84 13.92
CA ASN A 128 -1.79 -1.24 15.32
C ASN A 128 -3.10 -1.90 15.81
N LEU A 129 -3.62 -2.88 15.07
CA LEU A 129 -4.87 -3.58 15.38
C LEU A 129 -4.64 -5.07 15.66
N TYR A 130 -5.44 -5.64 16.55
CA TYR A 130 -5.43 -7.06 16.86
C TYR A 130 -6.80 -7.67 16.57
N PHE A 131 -6.87 -8.48 15.52
CA PHE A 131 -8.08 -9.17 15.07
C PHE A 131 -8.23 -10.48 15.84
N ASN A 132 -8.94 -10.41 16.97
CA ASN A 132 -8.94 -11.47 17.97
C ASN A 132 -9.83 -12.67 17.60
N LYS A 133 -9.49 -13.84 18.17
CA LYS A 133 -10.33 -15.03 18.26
C LYS A 133 -10.74 -15.25 19.71
N ASP A 134 -12.03 -15.36 19.98
CA ASP A 134 -12.51 -15.65 21.32
C ASP A 134 -12.41 -17.14 21.69
N ASN A 135 -12.67 -17.44 22.96
CA ASN A 135 -12.59 -18.81 23.50
C ASN A 135 -13.60 -19.79 22.87
N ASN A 136 -14.65 -19.28 22.22
CA ASN A 136 -15.65 -20.09 21.52
C ASN A 136 -15.26 -20.31 20.04
N GLY A 137 -14.16 -19.73 19.58
CA GLY A 137 -13.65 -19.84 18.23
C GLY A 137 -14.21 -18.80 17.25
N TYR A 138 -14.98 -17.80 17.72
CA TYR A 138 -15.42 -16.69 16.91
C TYR A 138 -14.27 -15.72 16.67
N THR A 139 -14.23 -15.11 15.48
CA THR A 139 -13.11 -14.28 15.05
C THR A 139 -13.59 -12.94 14.53
N VAL A 140 -12.77 -11.90 14.67
CA VAL A 140 -12.89 -10.71 13.83
C VAL A 140 -12.06 -10.94 12.57
N LYS A 141 -12.72 -10.94 11.41
CA LYS A 141 -12.10 -11.18 10.11
C LYS A 141 -11.75 -9.86 9.42
N LEU A 142 -10.82 -9.91 8.49
CA LEU A 142 -10.56 -8.82 7.55
C LEU A 142 -10.97 -9.23 6.13
N LYS A 143 -11.65 -8.35 5.41
CA LYS A 143 -11.88 -8.46 3.98
C LYS A 143 -11.49 -7.15 3.30
N THR A 144 -10.67 -7.22 2.27
CA THR A 144 -10.41 -6.01 1.47
C THR A 144 -11.65 -5.69 0.63
N GLY A 145 -11.96 -4.41 0.40
CA GLY A 145 -12.94 -4.02 -0.62
C GLY A 145 -12.51 -4.39 -2.04
N ASP A 146 -13.46 -4.47 -2.96
CA ASP A 146 -13.16 -4.73 -4.37
C ASP A 146 -12.42 -3.54 -4.97
N ASN A 147 -11.38 -3.81 -5.78
CA ASN A 147 -10.49 -2.79 -6.36
C ASN A 147 -9.91 -1.81 -5.31
N SER A 148 -9.78 -2.24 -4.05
CA SER A 148 -9.22 -1.42 -2.97
C SER A 148 -7.70 -1.61 -2.84
N ASN A 149 -7.04 -0.65 -2.22
CA ASN A 149 -5.66 -0.75 -1.77
C ASN A 149 -5.61 -0.67 -0.24
N THR A 150 -5.62 -1.83 0.40
CA THR A 150 -5.59 -1.95 1.86
C THR A 150 -4.15 -2.15 2.32
N THR A 151 -3.68 -1.29 3.22
CA THR A 151 -2.38 -1.47 3.90
C THR A 151 -2.64 -1.84 5.35
N VAL A 152 -1.92 -2.82 5.86
CA VAL A 152 -1.99 -3.25 7.25
C VAL A 152 -0.60 -3.15 7.85
N LYS A 153 -0.48 -2.44 8.97
CA LYS A 153 0.79 -2.20 9.65
C LYS A 153 0.70 -2.61 11.12
N ASN A 154 1.79 -3.18 11.64
CA ASN A 154 1.96 -3.44 13.07
C ASN A 154 0.76 -4.17 13.70
N SER A 155 0.12 -5.07 12.95
CA SER A 155 -1.16 -5.67 13.33
C SER A 155 -1.04 -7.18 13.46
N VAL A 156 -1.95 -7.75 14.25
CA VAL A 156 -2.00 -9.19 14.55
C VAL A 156 -3.34 -9.77 14.11
N PHE A 157 -3.30 -10.94 13.48
CA PHE A 157 -4.50 -11.64 12.99
C PHE A 157 -4.61 -13.04 13.54
N GLU A 158 -5.61 -13.26 14.40
CA GLU A 158 -6.12 -14.61 14.69
C GLU A 158 -7.35 -14.95 13.84
N GLY A 159 -8.03 -13.94 13.30
CA GLY A 159 -9.14 -14.09 12.38
C GLY A 159 -8.72 -14.15 10.90
N PRO A 160 -9.44 -14.91 10.06
CA PRO A 160 -9.14 -15.02 8.63
C PRO A 160 -9.09 -13.69 7.87
N ILE A 161 -8.25 -13.66 6.83
CA ILE A 161 -8.12 -12.54 5.90
C ILE A 161 -8.64 -12.96 4.51
N THR A 162 -9.47 -12.13 3.89
CA THR A 162 -9.94 -12.31 2.50
C THR A 162 -9.47 -11.14 1.63
N ILE A 163 -8.74 -11.46 0.57
CA ILE A 163 -8.32 -10.51 -0.46
C ILE A 163 -9.32 -10.63 -1.62
N SER A 164 -10.09 -9.57 -1.86
CA SER A 164 -11.06 -9.46 -2.94
C SER A 164 -10.41 -9.41 -4.31
N SER A 165 -11.19 -9.69 -5.35
CA SER A 165 -10.74 -9.57 -6.74
C SER A 165 -10.32 -8.14 -7.07
N GLY A 166 -9.20 -7.99 -7.78
CA GLY A 166 -8.66 -6.70 -8.20
C GLY A 166 -8.13 -5.81 -7.06
N SER A 167 -8.23 -6.24 -5.80
CA SER A 167 -7.70 -5.48 -4.66
C SER A 167 -6.21 -5.73 -4.46
N THR A 168 -5.58 -4.89 -3.64
CA THR A 168 -4.22 -5.07 -3.17
C THR A 168 -4.22 -5.04 -1.65
N LEU A 169 -3.61 -6.04 -1.03
CA LEU A 169 -3.30 -6.08 0.39
C LEU A 169 -1.79 -5.92 0.58
N ASN A 170 -1.37 -4.89 1.31
CA ASN A 170 0.01 -4.71 1.74
C ASN A 170 0.11 -5.04 3.23
N LEU A 171 0.93 -6.02 3.59
CA LEU A 171 1.24 -6.38 4.97
C LEU A 171 2.62 -5.83 5.33
N THR A 172 2.70 -5.05 6.40
CA THR A 172 3.96 -4.51 6.92
C THR A 172 4.07 -4.79 8.42
N ASN A 173 5.19 -5.36 8.86
CA ASN A 173 5.45 -5.61 10.30
C ASN A 173 4.30 -6.29 11.04
N SER A 174 3.58 -7.20 10.37
CA SER A 174 2.35 -7.80 10.91
C SER A 174 2.54 -9.29 11.17
N GLU A 175 1.73 -9.83 12.09
CA GLU A 175 1.74 -11.25 12.44
C GLU A 175 0.40 -11.92 12.09
N ILE A 176 0.46 -13.02 11.34
CA ILE A 176 -0.71 -13.70 10.79
C ILE A 176 -0.73 -15.13 11.33
N TYR A 177 -1.76 -15.42 12.12
CA TYR A 177 -2.05 -16.73 12.72
C TYR A 177 -3.30 -17.40 12.14
N ALA A 178 -3.82 -16.84 11.06
CA ALA A 178 -5.09 -17.23 10.47
C ALA A 178 -4.94 -17.63 9.01
N ALA A 179 -5.99 -18.27 8.49
CA ALA A 179 -6.09 -18.57 7.07
C ALA A 179 -6.21 -17.28 6.24
N MET A 180 -5.58 -17.27 5.07
CA MET A 180 -5.73 -16.22 4.07
C MET A 180 -6.35 -16.80 2.80
N THR A 181 -7.39 -16.14 2.31
CA THR A 181 -8.04 -16.46 1.03
C THR A 181 -7.78 -15.34 0.04
N ASN A 182 -7.21 -15.65 -1.11
CA ASN A 182 -7.00 -14.69 -2.19
C ASN A 182 -7.91 -14.99 -3.38
N ASN A 183 -8.88 -14.12 -3.64
CA ASN A 183 -9.88 -14.24 -4.71
C ASN A 183 -9.49 -13.44 -5.97
N GLY A 184 -8.20 -13.43 -6.33
CA GLY A 184 -7.69 -12.73 -7.52
C GLY A 184 -7.23 -11.29 -7.25
N GLY A 185 -6.84 -10.98 -6.02
CA GLY A 185 -6.13 -9.74 -5.68
C GLY A 185 -4.62 -9.93 -5.56
N ASN A 186 -3.92 -8.84 -5.27
CA ASN A 186 -2.47 -8.81 -5.04
C ASN A 186 -2.16 -8.83 -3.55
N LEU A 187 -1.11 -9.57 -3.16
CA LEU A 187 -0.60 -9.60 -1.79
C LEU A 187 0.85 -9.13 -1.78
N PHE A 188 1.16 -8.05 -1.10
CA PHE A 188 2.55 -7.62 -0.89
C PHE A 188 2.91 -7.75 0.58
N ILE A 189 4.09 -8.29 0.83
CA ILE A 189 4.59 -8.57 2.17
C ILE A 189 5.89 -7.78 2.36
N ASP A 190 5.96 -7.10 3.50
CA ASP A 190 7.13 -6.42 4.02
C ASP A 190 7.29 -6.78 5.50
N ASN A 191 8.38 -7.48 5.82
CA ASN A 191 8.79 -7.84 7.18
C ASN A 191 7.65 -8.40 8.06
N SER A 192 6.87 -9.35 7.55
CA SER A 192 5.72 -9.93 8.26
C SER A 192 5.92 -11.40 8.58
N LYS A 193 5.19 -11.89 9.58
CA LYS A 193 5.35 -13.23 10.14
C LYS A 193 4.07 -14.04 10.00
N PHE A 194 4.22 -15.32 9.66
CA PHE A 194 3.13 -16.25 9.44
C PHE A 194 3.35 -17.48 10.32
N GLY A 195 2.39 -17.83 11.17
CA GLY A 195 2.65 -18.84 12.19
C GLY A 195 1.43 -19.44 12.83
N ASN A 196 1.67 -20.29 13.83
CA ASN A 196 0.63 -20.85 14.69
C ASN A 196 0.76 -20.25 16.08
N LEU A 197 -0.31 -19.64 16.57
CA LEU A 197 -0.31 -19.00 17.89
C LEU A 197 0.05 -20.00 19.02
N ASN A 198 -0.47 -21.23 18.94
CA ASN A 198 -0.30 -22.24 19.99
C ASN A 198 1.12 -22.81 20.04
N SER A 199 1.81 -22.89 18.89
CA SER A 199 3.20 -23.38 18.88
C SER A 199 4.22 -22.27 19.07
N GLY A 200 3.87 -21.01 18.78
CA GLY A 200 4.82 -19.89 18.77
C GLY A 200 5.83 -19.94 17.62
N ALA A 201 5.76 -20.94 16.73
CA ALA A 201 6.59 -21.00 15.54
C ALA A 201 6.06 -20.02 14.49
N LYS A 202 6.97 -19.24 13.90
CA LYS A 202 6.66 -18.18 12.93
C LYS A 202 7.63 -18.17 11.76
N LEU A 203 7.12 -18.29 10.54
CA LEU A 203 7.87 -18.06 9.32
C LEU A 203 7.91 -16.55 9.07
N GLU A 204 9.11 -15.98 9.06
CA GLU A 204 9.31 -14.59 8.70
C GLU A 204 9.53 -14.46 7.19
N ILE A 205 8.82 -13.51 6.58
CA ILE A 205 8.96 -13.14 5.18
C ILE A 205 9.34 -11.67 5.15
N SER A 206 10.61 -11.40 4.87
CA SER A 206 11.15 -10.05 4.75
C SER A 206 10.53 -9.31 3.56
N THR A 207 10.39 -9.99 2.43
CA THR A 207 9.63 -9.51 1.29
C THR A 207 9.20 -10.65 0.38
N ASN A 208 8.12 -10.45 -0.36
CA ASN A 208 7.73 -11.33 -1.47
C ASN A 208 8.02 -10.71 -2.85
N ARG A 209 8.90 -9.71 -2.92
CA ARG A 209 9.42 -9.17 -4.19
C ARG A 209 10.79 -9.78 -4.48
N LEU A 210 10.92 -10.35 -5.67
CA LEU A 210 12.20 -10.81 -6.21
C LEU A 210 12.87 -9.68 -6.97
N ASP A 211 14.16 -9.84 -7.23
CA ASP A 211 14.90 -8.93 -8.09
C ASP A 211 14.27 -8.88 -9.49
N ASN A 212 14.31 -7.71 -10.13
CA ASN A 212 13.76 -7.56 -11.47
C ASN A 212 14.65 -8.26 -12.50
N GLY A 213 14.02 -8.85 -13.53
CA GLY A 213 14.69 -9.46 -14.67
C GLY A 213 14.63 -8.58 -15.93
N THR A 214 15.31 -9.04 -16.98
CA THR A 214 15.28 -8.42 -18.33
C THR A 214 15.10 -9.50 -19.38
N VAL A 215 14.25 -9.26 -20.38
CA VAL A 215 14.02 -10.20 -21.49
C VAL A 215 15.36 -10.60 -22.14
N GLY A 216 15.53 -11.89 -22.42
CA GLY A 216 16.72 -12.43 -23.10
C GLY A 216 17.99 -12.47 -22.24
N THR A 217 17.92 -12.07 -20.97
CA THR A 217 19.06 -12.12 -20.04
C THR A 217 18.90 -13.26 -19.05
N ALA A 218 19.99 -13.97 -18.72
CA ALA A 218 19.95 -15.00 -17.69
C ALA A 218 19.46 -14.41 -16.35
N TYR A 219 18.46 -15.06 -15.76
CA TYR A 219 17.86 -14.68 -14.49
C TYR A 219 18.09 -15.80 -13.48
N SER A 220 18.44 -15.42 -12.25
CA SER A 220 18.52 -16.33 -11.12
C SER A 220 18.14 -15.59 -9.84
N SER A 221 17.21 -16.15 -9.08
CA SER A 221 16.81 -15.64 -7.77
C SER A 221 16.54 -16.80 -6.83
N THR A 222 16.86 -16.63 -5.56
CA THR A 222 16.66 -17.64 -4.53
C THR A 222 15.81 -17.09 -3.41
N ILE A 223 14.73 -17.78 -3.08
CA ILE A 223 13.92 -17.53 -1.90
C ILE A 223 14.37 -18.51 -0.83
N ASN A 224 14.66 -18.04 0.38
CA ASN A 224 15.10 -18.88 1.48
C ASN A 224 14.03 -18.97 2.56
N PHE A 225 13.67 -20.20 2.91
CA PHE A 225 12.77 -20.52 4.01
C PHE A 225 13.57 -21.24 5.09
N ASN A 226 13.98 -20.47 6.10
CA ASN A 226 14.69 -21.03 7.24
C ASN A 226 13.70 -21.75 8.15
N LYS A 227 14.14 -22.86 8.75
CA LYS A 227 13.38 -23.54 9.79
C LYS A 227 13.07 -22.56 10.93
N SER A 228 11.78 -22.28 11.14
CA SER A 228 11.33 -21.59 12.33
C SER A 228 11.15 -22.61 13.45
N LEU A 229 11.87 -22.42 14.56
CA LEU A 229 11.72 -23.20 15.78
C LEU A 229 10.70 -22.51 16.69
N ALA A 230 9.70 -23.26 17.15
CA ALA A 230 8.91 -22.82 18.29
C ALA A 230 9.80 -22.55 19.51
N THR A 231 9.40 -21.60 20.34
CA THR A 231 10.05 -21.29 21.63
C THR A 231 10.07 -22.49 22.59
N ASN A 232 9.26 -23.51 22.37
CA ASN A 232 9.21 -24.75 23.16
C ASN A 232 9.96 -25.94 22.52
N ASN A 233 10.73 -25.75 21.44
CA ASN A 233 11.49 -26.78 20.71
C ASN A 233 10.67 -28.00 20.21
N ALA A 234 9.35 -28.03 20.39
CA ALA A 234 8.51 -29.18 20.11
C ALA A 234 7.75 -29.10 18.77
N SER A 235 7.72 -27.91 18.15
CA SER A 235 6.94 -27.69 16.93
C SER A 235 7.67 -26.71 16.02
N SER A 236 8.48 -27.21 15.08
CA SER A 236 9.05 -26.35 14.04
C SER A 236 8.09 -26.23 12.87
N ILE A 237 8.03 -25.07 12.21
CA ILE A 237 7.43 -25.00 10.87
C ILE A 237 8.31 -25.85 9.95
N GLN A 238 7.87 -27.08 9.69
CA GLN A 238 8.45 -27.93 8.66
C GLN A 238 7.60 -27.78 7.41
N LEU A 239 8.24 -27.30 6.35
CA LEU A 239 7.65 -27.38 5.03
C LEU A 239 7.59 -28.86 4.66
N ASP A 240 6.41 -29.34 4.28
CA ASP A 240 6.27 -30.66 3.67
C ASP A 240 6.58 -30.53 2.17
N PRO A 241 7.75 -31.02 1.70
CA PRO A 241 8.17 -30.86 0.31
C PRO A 241 7.30 -31.69 -0.65
N THR A 242 6.56 -32.68 -0.17
CA THR A 242 5.62 -33.46 -1.00
C THR A 242 4.33 -32.70 -1.28
N GLN A 243 4.03 -31.68 -0.46
CA GLN A 243 2.86 -30.81 -0.56
C GLN A 243 3.23 -29.39 -1.01
N ALA A 244 4.52 -29.05 -1.00
CA ALA A 244 5.01 -27.77 -1.48
C ALA A 244 4.90 -27.70 -3.00
N VAL A 245 3.99 -26.86 -3.47
CA VAL A 245 3.84 -26.57 -4.90
C VAL A 245 4.59 -25.29 -5.20
N VAL A 246 5.59 -25.40 -6.08
CA VAL A 246 6.29 -24.27 -6.66
C VAL A 246 5.96 -24.22 -8.14
N ASN A 247 5.37 -23.12 -8.59
CA ASN A 247 5.12 -22.90 -10.01
C ASN A 247 5.42 -21.45 -10.37
N THR A 248 5.68 -21.22 -11.66
CA THR A 248 5.82 -19.89 -12.22
C THR A 248 5.00 -19.77 -13.48
N ASN A 249 4.38 -18.62 -13.69
CA ASN A 249 3.67 -18.28 -14.92
C ASN A 249 4.55 -17.51 -15.94
N ILE A 250 5.85 -17.39 -15.64
CA ILE A 250 6.76 -16.52 -16.38
C ILE A 250 7.47 -17.32 -17.46
N ALA A 251 7.17 -16.99 -18.72
CA ALA A 251 7.73 -17.70 -19.86
C ALA A 251 9.27 -17.65 -19.87
N GLY A 252 9.90 -18.82 -19.99
CA GLY A 252 11.36 -18.96 -20.01
C GLY A 252 12.02 -19.07 -18.63
N LEU A 253 11.24 -18.99 -17.54
CA LEU A 253 11.72 -19.27 -16.19
C LEU A 253 11.22 -20.64 -15.70
N THR A 254 12.02 -21.27 -14.87
CA THR A 254 11.66 -22.46 -14.11
C THR A 254 11.85 -22.18 -12.63
N ALA A 255 11.04 -22.81 -11.77
CA ALA A 255 11.17 -22.69 -10.33
C ALA A 255 11.20 -24.10 -9.72
N ARG A 256 12.15 -24.34 -8.82
CA ARG A 256 12.30 -25.63 -8.13
C ARG A 256 12.54 -25.45 -6.65
N LEU A 257 12.02 -26.39 -5.87
CA LEU A 257 12.31 -26.49 -4.45
C LEU A 257 13.62 -27.25 -4.24
N ILE A 258 14.45 -26.77 -3.32
CA ILE A 258 15.69 -27.37 -2.86
C ILE A 258 15.54 -27.63 -1.36
N ASP A 259 15.72 -28.89 -0.95
CA ASP A 259 15.87 -29.25 0.46
C ASP A 259 17.33 -29.02 0.88
N ASN A 260 17.55 -28.09 1.80
CA ASN A 260 18.88 -27.77 2.32
C ASN A 260 19.22 -28.60 3.57
N GLY A 261 18.35 -29.52 3.97
CA GLY A 261 18.45 -30.27 5.22
C GLY A 261 18.01 -29.45 6.43
N ASN A 262 17.90 -30.14 7.57
CA ASN A 262 17.51 -29.55 8.86
C ASN A 262 16.20 -28.74 8.81
N GLY A 263 15.26 -29.10 7.93
CA GLY A 263 13.97 -28.44 7.77
C GLY A 263 14.04 -27.03 7.19
N SER A 264 15.15 -26.66 6.55
CA SER A 264 15.30 -25.42 5.78
C SER A 264 15.23 -25.72 4.29
N TYR A 265 14.58 -24.85 3.54
CA TYR A 265 14.34 -25.04 2.12
C TYR A 265 14.63 -23.76 1.35
N SER A 266 14.97 -23.91 0.08
CA SER A 266 15.09 -22.79 -0.84
C SER A 266 14.24 -23.03 -2.08
N VAL A 267 13.71 -21.96 -2.65
CA VAL A 267 13.14 -22.00 -4.00
C VAL A 267 14.10 -21.27 -4.92
N VAL A 268 14.64 -21.96 -5.91
CA VAL A 268 15.50 -21.40 -6.94
C VAL A 268 14.66 -21.15 -8.18
N ILE A 269 14.66 -19.91 -8.65
CA ILE A 269 14.02 -19.47 -9.88
C ILE A 269 15.11 -19.12 -10.86
N GLU A 270 15.16 -19.81 -12.00
CA GLU A 270 16.22 -19.61 -12.99
C GLU A 270 15.71 -19.80 -14.42
N GLY A 271 16.43 -19.18 -15.36
CA GLY A 271 16.15 -19.32 -16.79
C GLY A 271 16.47 -18.05 -17.55
N THR A 272 15.81 -17.86 -18.70
CA THR A 272 15.92 -16.65 -19.51
C THR A 272 14.51 -16.23 -19.90
N PRO A 273 13.98 -15.15 -19.31
CA PRO A 273 12.61 -14.75 -19.55
C PRO A 273 12.46 -14.26 -21.00
N THR A 274 11.36 -14.62 -21.65
CA THR A 274 11.19 -14.40 -23.10
C THR A 274 10.24 -13.25 -23.44
N ALA A 275 9.54 -12.69 -22.45
CA ALA A 275 8.59 -11.60 -22.65
C ALA A 275 8.58 -10.64 -21.46
N GLU A 276 8.22 -9.39 -21.73
CA GLU A 276 7.97 -8.39 -20.69
C GLU A 276 6.78 -8.81 -19.84
N LEU A 277 6.90 -8.57 -18.54
CA LEU A 277 5.86 -8.95 -17.59
C LEU A 277 5.96 -8.08 -16.35
N THR A 278 4.86 -7.44 -15.97
CA THR A 278 4.73 -6.77 -14.68
C THR A 278 4.03 -7.70 -13.72
N ASN A 279 4.53 -7.80 -12.48
CA ASN A 279 3.99 -8.68 -11.45
C ASN A 279 3.89 -10.15 -11.90
N GLY A 280 4.92 -10.65 -12.60
CA GLY A 280 5.06 -12.08 -12.85
C GLY A 280 5.11 -12.86 -11.54
N ILE A 281 4.46 -14.02 -11.47
CA ILE A 281 4.22 -14.72 -10.21
C ILE A 281 4.99 -16.04 -10.18
N VAL A 282 5.68 -16.24 -9.07
CA VAL A 282 6.15 -17.53 -8.60
C VAL A 282 5.32 -17.88 -7.37
N ASN A 283 4.40 -18.83 -7.48
CA ASN A 283 3.62 -19.25 -6.33
C ASN A 283 4.42 -20.25 -5.51
N VAL A 284 4.48 -20.00 -4.21
CA VAL A 284 5.06 -20.93 -3.25
C VAL A 284 3.99 -21.28 -2.22
N ALA A 285 3.48 -22.51 -2.32
CA ALA A 285 2.59 -23.07 -1.31
C ALA A 285 3.42 -23.75 -0.22
N LEU A 286 3.25 -23.29 1.01
CA LEU A 286 3.91 -23.80 2.21
C LEU A 286 2.85 -24.40 3.13
N VAL A 287 3.02 -25.66 3.52
CA VAL A 287 2.10 -26.34 4.44
C VAL A 287 2.80 -26.53 5.78
N TYR A 288 2.15 -26.09 6.85
CA TYR A 288 2.56 -26.36 8.23
C TYR A 288 1.59 -27.34 8.88
N GLY A 289 2.08 -28.52 9.26
CA GLY A 289 1.29 -29.54 9.97
C GLY A 289 0.13 -30.13 9.14
N ASN A 290 -0.49 -31.19 9.66
CA ASN A 290 -1.73 -31.72 9.09
C ASN A 290 -2.91 -30.81 9.52
N ALA A 291 -3.82 -30.49 8.60
CA ALA A 291 -5.02 -29.68 8.86
C ALA A 291 -5.84 -30.18 10.07
N ALA A 292 -5.82 -31.49 10.33
CA ALA A 292 -6.48 -32.10 11.49
C ALA A 292 -5.89 -31.69 12.87
N ASN A 293 -4.64 -31.24 12.91
CA ASN A 293 -3.93 -30.83 14.13
C ASN A 293 -3.70 -29.31 14.20
N GLY A 294 -4.57 -28.52 13.56
CA GLY A 294 -4.42 -27.06 13.49
C GLY A 294 -3.28 -26.61 12.58
N GLY A 295 -2.92 -27.44 11.60
CA GLY A 295 -2.06 -27.03 10.50
C GLY A 295 -2.75 -26.02 9.58
N PHE A 296 -1.96 -25.21 8.90
CA PHE A 296 -2.44 -24.26 7.88
C PHE A 296 -1.52 -24.31 6.67
N SER A 297 -2.07 -23.94 5.52
CA SER A 297 -1.31 -23.70 4.30
C SER A 297 -1.26 -22.20 4.01
N PHE A 298 -0.10 -21.71 3.62
CA PHE A 298 0.07 -20.37 3.08
C PHE A 298 0.48 -20.49 1.63
N ASN A 299 -0.25 -19.84 0.74
CA ASN A 299 0.20 -19.62 -0.62
C ASN A 299 0.75 -18.18 -0.72
N ILE A 300 2.05 -18.05 -0.91
CA ILE A 300 2.71 -16.75 -1.04
C ILE A 300 3.06 -16.55 -2.52
N PRO A 301 2.44 -15.58 -3.20
CA PRO A 301 2.89 -15.17 -4.52
C PRO A 301 4.17 -14.34 -4.36
N TYR A 302 5.26 -14.77 -4.98
CA TYR A 302 6.47 -13.97 -5.14
C TYR A 302 6.42 -13.26 -6.49
N TYR A 303 6.66 -11.95 -6.47
CA TYR A 303 6.52 -11.09 -7.64
C TYR A 303 7.87 -10.74 -8.24
N VAL A 304 7.95 -10.78 -9.57
CA VAL A 304 9.09 -10.31 -10.34
C VAL A 304 8.59 -9.47 -11.51
N ASN A 305 9.29 -8.37 -11.81
CA ASN A 305 9.06 -7.62 -13.04
C ASN A 305 10.16 -7.96 -14.05
N ILE A 306 9.76 -8.23 -15.29
CA ILE A 306 10.66 -8.46 -16.42
C ILE A 306 10.55 -7.25 -17.35
N ALA A 307 11.66 -6.51 -17.45
CA ALA A 307 11.76 -5.35 -18.32
C ALA A 307 12.18 -5.73 -19.75
N ALA A 308 11.88 -4.85 -20.70
CA ALA A 308 12.34 -4.94 -22.07
C ALA A 308 13.87 -5.01 -22.13
N ALA A 309 14.40 -5.83 -23.04
CA ALA A 309 15.81 -5.72 -23.41
C ALA A 309 16.04 -4.32 -24.00
N GLN A 310 17.06 -3.61 -23.51
CA GLN A 310 17.45 -2.35 -24.14
C GLN A 310 17.93 -2.66 -25.57
N PRO A 311 17.46 -1.92 -26.59
CA PRO A 311 17.96 -2.10 -27.94
C PRO A 311 19.47 -1.87 -27.93
N SER A 312 20.23 -2.78 -28.54
CA SER A 312 21.67 -2.62 -28.69
C SER A 312 21.99 -1.23 -29.25
N PRO A 313 23.05 -0.55 -28.76
CA PRO A 313 23.46 0.73 -29.32
C PRO A 313 23.67 0.56 -30.82
N VAL A 314 22.94 1.32 -31.63
CA VAL A 314 23.18 1.37 -33.08
C VAL A 314 24.54 2.06 -33.26
N THR A 315 25.61 1.30 -33.47
CA THR A 315 26.85 1.86 -34.00
C THR A 315 26.54 2.49 -35.35
N PRO A 316 26.74 3.81 -35.53
CA PRO A 316 26.56 4.43 -36.83
C PRO A 316 27.48 3.73 -37.83
N VAL A 317 26.91 3.05 -38.82
CA VAL A 317 27.69 2.53 -39.94
C VAL A 317 28.13 3.76 -40.74
N ASN A 318 29.41 4.10 -40.66
CA ASN A 318 29.98 5.16 -41.47
C ASN A 318 29.76 4.78 -42.95
N PRO A 319 29.20 5.66 -43.80
CA PRO A 319 28.98 5.33 -45.20
C PRO A 319 30.34 5.03 -45.86
N VAL A 320 30.49 3.82 -46.39
CA VAL A 320 31.64 3.44 -47.19
C VAL A 320 31.54 4.19 -48.51
N VAL A 321 32.36 5.23 -48.66
CA VAL A 321 32.55 5.91 -49.95
C VAL A 321 33.39 4.98 -50.83
N ASN A 322 32.75 4.33 -51.80
CA ASN A 322 33.41 3.51 -52.80
C ASN A 322 34.04 4.42 -53.89
N PRO A 323 35.38 4.42 -54.08
CA PRO A 323 36.03 5.32 -55.03
C PRO A 323 36.15 4.63 -56.40
N THR A 324 35.04 4.46 -57.11
CA THR A 324 35.10 4.08 -58.54
C THR A 324 34.08 4.89 -59.33
N ASN A 325 34.47 6.10 -59.72
CA ASN A 325 34.01 6.69 -60.97
C ASN A 325 35.11 7.60 -61.55
N PRO A 326 35.33 7.60 -62.88
CA PRO A 326 36.47 8.26 -63.50
C PRO A 326 36.26 9.78 -63.59
N VAL A 327 37.39 10.47 -63.47
CA VAL A 327 37.54 11.94 -63.58
C VAL A 327 37.06 12.42 -64.95
N VAL A 328 36.12 13.38 -64.97
CA VAL A 328 35.81 14.19 -66.17
C VAL A 328 36.24 15.64 -65.88
N ASN A 329 37.22 16.12 -66.65
CA ASN A 329 37.77 17.48 -66.61
C ASN A 329 36.82 18.46 -67.33
N PRO A 330 36.70 19.74 -66.92
CA PRO A 330 35.66 20.65 -67.41
C PRO A 330 36.16 21.50 -68.59
N SER A 331 35.29 21.79 -69.57
CA SER A 331 35.51 22.87 -70.54
C SER A 331 34.21 23.37 -71.20
N ASN A 332 33.81 24.57 -70.76
CA ASN A 332 33.11 25.68 -71.41
C ASN A 332 31.63 25.61 -71.90
N PRO A 333 30.93 26.78 -71.89
CA PRO A 333 29.47 26.88 -71.75
C PRO A 333 28.74 27.21 -73.06
N ALA A 334 27.44 26.94 -73.08
CA ALA A 334 26.49 27.60 -73.98
C ALA A 334 25.14 27.79 -73.28
N SER A 335 24.71 29.05 -73.12
CA SER A 335 23.30 29.42 -72.90
C SER A 335 22.54 29.29 -74.24
N PRO A 336 21.19 29.12 -74.27
CA PRO A 336 20.32 30.30 -74.13
C PRO A 336 18.90 30.09 -73.53
N SER A 337 18.36 31.23 -73.08
CA SER A 337 16.97 31.77 -73.21
C SER A 337 15.73 31.15 -72.54
N ASN A 338 15.14 31.95 -71.65
CA ASN A 338 13.76 32.50 -71.63
C ASN A 338 12.61 31.67 -72.28
N ASN A 339 11.60 31.26 -71.51
CA ASN A 339 10.31 31.97 -71.33
C ASN A 339 9.22 31.08 -70.67
N ALA A 340 8.43 31.74 -69.83
CA ALA A 340 7.04 31.52 -69.39
C ALA A 340 6.29 30.20 -69.70
N ALA A 341 5.69 29.59 -68.66
CA ALA A 341 4.23 29.60 -68.40
C ALA A 341 3.81 28.58 -67.31
N SER A 342 2.95 29.03 -66.39
CA SER A 342 2.16 28.28 -65.39
C SER A 342 0.98 27.55 -66.05
N PRO A 343 -0.03 26.94 -65.36
CA PRO A 343 -0.15 26.36 -64.00
C PRO A 343 -0.79 24.94 -64.01
N SER A 344 -0.85 24.23 -62.88
CA SER A 344 -2.11 23.64 -62.37
C SER A 344 -1.92 22.90 -61.04
N THR A 345 -2.77 23.31 -60.11
CA THR A 345 -3.10 22.79 -58.77
C THR A 345 -3.41 21.30 -58.72
N THR A 346 -3.07 20.59 -57.63
CA THR A 346 -4.00 20.14 -56.57
C THR A 346 -3.29 19.28 -55.51
N ASN A 347 -3.58 19.64 -54.25
CA ASN A 347 -3.33 19.04 -52.92
C ASN A 347 -2.95 17.54 -52.80
N ILE A 348 -2.04 17.24 -51.84
CA ILE A 348 -2.37 16.61 -50.53
C ILE A 348 -1.23 16.89 -49.52
N SER A 349 -1.66 16.99 -48.26
CA SER A 349 -1.10 17.50 -47.00
C SER A 349 0.31 17.11 -46.54
N SER A 350 1.06 18.17 -46.20
CA SER A 350 1.96 18.42 -45.05
C SER A 350 2.34 17.27 -44.10
N GLN A 351 3.64 16.98 -44.12
CA GLN A 351 4.46 16.42 -43.04
C GLN A 351 4.87 17.47 -41.99
N SER A 352 5.15 16.96 -40.78
CA SER A 352 6.04 17.49 -39.71
C SER A 352 5.51 18.71 -38.93
N ILE A 353 5.71 18.83 -37.61
CA ILE A 353 7.01 18.96 -36.92
C ILE A 353 6.92 18.45 -35.47
N LYS A 354 7.94 17.67 -35.06
CA LYS A 354 8.31 17.34 -33.67
C LYS A 354 8.83 18.59 -32.95
N THR A 355 8.41 18.81 -31.70
CA THR A 355 9.13 19.67 -30.76
C THR A 355 9.58 18.86 -29.56
N SER A 356 10.91 18.82 -29.39
CA SER A 356 11.64 18.22 -28.29
C SER A 356 11.65 19.18 -27.09
N ALA A 357 11.45 18.66 -25.87
CA ALA A 357 11.61 19.42 -24.63
C ALA A 357 13.11 19.56 -24.27
N PRO A 358 13.58 20.72 -23.76
CA PRO A 358 14.98 20.94 -23.44
C PRO A 358 15.31 20.50 -22.00
N ASN A 359 16.54 20.04 -21.85
CA ASN A 359 17.21 19.73 -20.60
C ASN A 359 18.15 20.89 -20.26
N THR A 360 18.06 21.50 -19.08
CA THR A 360 19.17 22.22 -18.41
C THR A 360 18.84 22.36 -16.92
N GLY A 361 19.74 21.88 -16.06
CA GLY A 361 19.78 22.29 -14.67
C GLY A 361 20.42 23.68 -14.55
N ASP A 362 19.93 24.49 -13.63
CA ASP A 362 20.78 25.22 -12.70
C ASP A 362 19.98 25.69 -11.48
N SER A 363 20.61 25.49 -10.32
CA SER A 363 20.21 25.96 -9.01
C SER A 363 20.18 27.49 -8.91
N ASN A 364 19.22 27.99 -8.12
CA ASN A 364 19.18 29.29 -7.40
C ASN A 364 17.89 30.08 -7.66
N ASN A 365 16.83 29.77 -6.89
CA ASN A 365 15.81 30.76 -6.48
C ASN A 365 14.88 30.29 -5.35
N MET A 366 15.46 29.70 -4.29
CA MET A 366 14.84 29.76 -2.94
C MET A 366 15.63 30.82 -2.16
N PRO A 367 15.02 31.95 -1.77
CA PRO A 367 14.64 32.05 -0.35
C PRO A 367 13.55 33.10 -0.05
N ILE A 368 12.26 32.75 0.01
CA ILE A 368 11.27 33.52 0.82
C ILE A 368 10.24 32.62 1.55
N ALA A 369 10.11 31.33 1.20
CA ALA A 369 9.08 30.47 1.81
C ALA A 369 9.50 29.72 3.10
N ILE A 370 10.73 29.86 3.59
CA ILE A 370 11.23 29.08 4.76
C ILE A 370 11.09 29.83 6.10
N SER A 371 10.81 31.14 6.10
CA SER A 371 10.75 31.90 7.36
C SER A 371 9.45 31.74 8.16
N VAL A 372 8.38 31.17 7.59
CA VAL A 372 7.08 31.02 8.29
C VAL A 372 6.93 29.67 9.01
N VAL A 373 7.70 28.65 8.62
CA VAL A 373 7.60 27.29 9.20
C VAL A 373 8.41 27.15 10.51
N ILE A 374 9.39 28.02 10.75
CA ILE A 374 10.27 27.90 11.94
C ILE A 374 9.66 28.60 13.18
N MET A 375 8.77 29.57 13.01
CA MET A 375 8.12 30.25 14.15
C MET A 375 6.96 29.48 14.78
N SER A 376 6.31 28.57 14.04
CA SER A 376 5.22 27.72 14.60
C SER A 376 5.75 26.53 15.40
N GLY A 377 6.93 25.99 15.05
CA GLY A 377 7.58 24.90 15.80
C GLY A 377 8.09 25.33 17.19
N LEU A 378 8.59 26.57 17.32
CA LEU A 378 9.14 27.07 18.59
C LEU A 378 8.04 27.38 19.62
N ALA A 379 6.85 27.81 19.18
CA ALA A 379 5.71 28.06 20.07
C ALA A 379 5.14 26.75 20.67
N MET A 380 5.09 25.65 19.90
CA MET A 380 4.63 24.35 20.41
C MET A 380 5.62 23.70 21.40
N ALA A 381 6.93 23.82 21.14
CA ALA A 381 7.94 23.32 22.08
C ALA A 381 7.86 24.01 23.45
N THR A 382 7.55 25.31 23.47
CA THR A 382 7.42 26.10 24.71
C THR A 382 6.15 25.72 25.50
N LEU A 383 5.05 25.37 24.81
CA LEU A 383 3.80 24.95 25.45
C LEU A 383 3.92 23.54 26.07
N ILE A 384 4.61 22.61 25.40
CA ILE A 384 4.84 21.25 25.90
C ILE A 384 5.81 21.25 27.09
N TYR A 385 6.84 22.11 27.08
CA TYR A 385 7.79 22.21 28.20
C TYR A 385 7.19 22.88 29.45
N SER A 386 6.29 23.85 29.30
CA SER A 386 5.62 24.52 30.43
C SER A 386 4.66 23.60 31.20
N ARG A 387 3.93 22.70 30.51
CA ARG A 387 3.03 21.71 31.16
C ARG A 387 3.77 20.63 31.95
N ARG A 388 4.97 20.24 31.53
CA ARG A 388 5.80 19.26 32.27
C ARG A 388 6.36 19.83 33.58
N ARG A 389 6.62 21.14 33.66
CA ARG A 389 7.13 21.77 34.89
C ARG A 389 6.06 21.91 35.97
N THR A 390 4.81 22.21 35.61
CA THR A 390 3.70 22.29 36.58
C THR A 390 3.27 20.92 37.12
N SER A 391 3.48 19.84 36.36
CA SER A 391 3.17 18.48 36.82
C SER A 391 4.17 17.92 37.84
N ASN A 392 5.40 18.45 37.90
CA ASN A 392 6.44 18.01 38.83
C ASN A 392 6.58 18.90 40.07
N LEU A 393 5.73 19.92 40.21
CA LEU A 393 5.67 20.79 41.40
C LEU A 393 4.52 20.45 42.35
N ASN A 394 3.69 19.43 42.02
CA ASN A 394 2.60 18.92 42.85
C ASN A 394 2.82 17.45 43.28
N LYS A 395 4.07 17.07 43.56
CA LYS A 395 4.41 15.86 44.32
C LYS A 395 5.21 16.23 45.55
#